data_AF-A0A6I4XJY6-F1
#
_entry.id   AF-A0A6I4XJY6-F1
#
_cell.length_a   1.000
_cell.length_b   1.000
_cell.length_c   1.000
_cell.angle_alpha   90.00
_cell.angle_beta   90.00
_cell.angle_gamma   90.00
#
_symmetry.space_group_name_H-M   'P 1'
#
loop_
_entity.id
_entity.type
_entity.pdbx_description
1 polymer ?
#
loop_
_entity_poly.entity_id
_entity_poly.type
_entity_poly.pdbx_seq_one_letter_code
_entity_poly.pdbx_strand_id
1 'polypeptide(L)'
;RDFSYFGELGKRGYGYDVENLMNFFAKTLNEDELTNVALIGVGNLGSALLKYKFHQSNSIRVSCAFDVNEDIVGRIVDGIPVYPMEDMMEQIRVQQIEVAILTIPARKAQEVVNKLAEAGVKGILNFTAARLVAPPEV
;
A
#
# COMPACT_ATOMS: atom_id res chain seq x y z
N ARG A 1 27.81 8.88 0.39
CA ARG A 1 27.71 7.77 -0.58
C ARG A 1 26.27 7.65 -1.11
N ASP A 2 25.25 7.89 -0.29
CA ASP A 2 23.86 7.88 -0.78
C ASP A 2 23.49 9.18 -1.51
N PHE A 3 23.85 10.34 -0.94
CA PHE A 3 23.64 11.66 -1.56
C PHE A 3 24.30 11.85 -2.94
N SER A 4 25.37 11.12 -3.22
CA SER A 4 26.06 11.15 -4.52
C SER A 4 25.25 10.51 -5.65
N TYR A 5 24.22 9.71 -5.38
CA TYR A 5 23.31 9.18 -6.40
C TYR A 5 22.26 10.19 -6.87
N PHE A 6 22.13 11.31 -6.16
CA PHE A 6 21.09 12.32 -6.40
C PHE A 6 21.64 13.64 -7.01
N GLY A 7 22.92 13.66 -7.41
CA GLY A 7 23.60 14.80 -8.03
C GLY A 7 24.48 15.63 -7.08
N GLU A 8 24.89 16.82 -7.50
CA GLU A 8 25.70 17.75 -6.68
C GLU A 8 24.84 18.48 -5.64
N LEU A 9 24.38 17.75 -4.62
CA LEU A 9 23.53 18.30 -3.55
C LEU A 9 24.30 19.03 -2.43
N GLY A 10 25.63 19.08 -2.49
CA GLY A 10 26.46 19.66 -1.44
C GLY A 10 27.80 20.19 -1.93
N LYS A 11 28.38 21.10 -1.15
CA LYS A 11 29.73 21.64 -1.38
C LYS A 11 30.72 20.95 -0.45
N ARG A 12 31.86 20.48 -1.01
CA ARG A 12 32.95 19.90 -0.21
C ARG A 12 33.35 20.87 0.91
N GLY A 13 33.29 20.41 2.16
CA GLY A 13 33.71 21.16 3.35
C GLY A 13 32.63 22.01 4.04
N TYR A 14 31.45 22.19 3.45
CA TYR A 14 30.36 23.00 4.03
C TYR A 14 29.10 22.20 4.36
N GLY A 15 28.99 20.98 3.82
CA GLY A 15 27.82 20.13 4.00
C GLY A 15 26.76 20.36 2.93
N TYR A 16 25.51 20.06 3.30
CA TYR A 16 24.36 20.09 2.42
C TYR A 16 23.46 21.28 2.74
N ASP A 17 22.86 21.85 1.71
CA ASP A 17 21.79 22.81 1.89
C ASP A 17 20.51 22.07 2.30
N VAL A 18 20.12 22.22 3.57
CA VAL A 18 19.01 21.49 4.18
C VAL A 18 17.68 21.78 3.48
N GLU A 19 17.45 23.02 3.06
CA GLU A 19 16.19 23.43 2.43
C GLU A 19 16.08 22.83 1.02
N ASN A 20 17.16 22.89 0.25
CA ASN A 20 17.23 22.26 -1.07
C ASN A 20 17.09 20.73 -0.99
N LEU A 21 17.65 20.10 0.04
CA LEU A 21 17.56 18.67 0.21
C LEU A 21 16.19 18.20 0.69
N MET A 22 15.54 18.96 1.58
CA MET A 22 14.15 18.74 1.92
C MET A 22 13.25 18.85 0.69
N ASN A 23 13.43 19.89 -0.14
CA ASN A 23 12.63 20.09 -1.35
C ASN A 23 12.88 18.99 -2.38
N PHE A 24 14.12 18.53 -2.51
CA PHE A 24 14.48 17.42 -3.40
C PHE A 24 13.78 16.11 -2.97
N PHE A 25 13.84 15.74 -1.70
CA PHE A 25 13.15 14.56 -1.20
C PHE A 25 11.64 14.71 -1.26
N ALA A 26 11.10 15.86 -0.87
CA ALA A 26 9.68 16.14 -0.96
C ALA A 26 9.18 15.98 -2.40
N LYS A 27 9.89 16.50 -3.41
CA LYS A 27 9.51 16.36 -4.83
C LYS A 27 9.70 14.94 -5.37
N THR A 28 10.71 14.23 -4.91
CA THR A 28 10.97 12.84 -5.35
C THR A 28 9.98 11.85 -4.71
N LEU A 29 9.45 12.16 -3.53
CA LEU A 29 8.54 11.32 -2.76
C LEU A 29 7.06 11.73 -2.88
N ASN A 30 6.78 13.03 -3.11
CA ASN A 30 5.46 13.49 -3.56
C ASN A 30 5.42 13.37 -5.09
N GLU A 31 5.04 12.21 -5.57
CA GLU A 31 4.19 12.20 -6.76
C GLU A 31 2.81 12.72 -6.30
N ASP A 32 2.30 13.74 -6.98
CA ASP A 32 1.02 14.42 -6.69
C ASP A 32 -0.22 13.50 -6.88
N GLU A 33 -0.04 12.18 -6.92
CA GLU A 33 -1.10 11.20 -7.17
C GLU A 33 -1.59 10.53 -5.89
N LEU A 34 -2.90 10.60 -5.68
CA LEU A 34 -3.60 9.79 -4.68
C LEU A 34 -3.51 8.31 -5.07
N THR A 35 -2.69 7.56 -4.34
CA THR A 35 -2.58 6.11 -4.48
C THR A 35 -3.74 5.42 -3.76
N ASN A 36 -4.58 4.73 -4.53
CA ASN A 36 -5.64 3.88 -3.99
C ASN A 36 -5.06 2.55 -3.53
N VAL A 37 -5.41 2.16 -2.30
CA VAL A 37 -4.89 0.95 -1.64
C VAL A 37 -6.03 0.01 -1.27
N ALA A 38 -5.87 -1.28 -1.56
CA ALA A 38 -6.72 -2.34 -1.03
C ALA A 38 -6.18 -2.87 0.30
N LEU A 39 -7.05 -3.11 1.27
CA LEU A 39 -6.70 -3.87 2.48
C LEU A 39 -7.27 -5.29 2.40
N ILE A 40 -6.41 -6.30 2.51
CA ILE A 40 -6.83 -7.71 2.52
C ILE A 40 -6.79 -8.25 3.95
N GLY A 41 -7.96 -8.58 4.50
CA GLY A 41 -8.14 -9.15 5.84
C GLY A 41 -8.44 -8.08 6.89
N VAL A 42 -9.70 -7.91 7.26
CA VAL A 42 -10.21 -6.94 8.24
C VAL A 42 -10.28 -7.58 9.64
N GLY A 43 -9.21 -8.28 10.03
CA GLY A 43 -9.03 -8.76 11.41
C GLY A 43 -8.68 -7.62 12.38
N ASN A 44 -8.10 -7.95 13.53
CA ASN A 44 -7.69 -6.94 14.52
C ASN A 44 -6.72 -5.89 13.95
N LEU A 45 -5.67 -6.34 13.24
CA LEU A 45 -4.70 -5.43 12.63
C LEU A 45 -5.31 -4.67 11.44
N GLY A 46 -6.04 -5.36 10.57
CA GLY A 46 -6.71 -4.73 9.43
C GLY A 46 -7.67 -3.61 9.87
N SER A 47 -8.53 -3.91 10.84
CA SER A 47 -9.44 -2.93 11.44
C SER A 47 -8.70 -1.74 12.08
N ALA A 48 -7.57 -1.99 12.74
CA ALA A 48 -6.75 -0.92 13.30
C ALA A 48 -6.14 -0.01 12.21
N LEU A 49 -5.71 -0.60 11.08
CA LEU A 49 -5.20 0.14 9.93
C LEU A 49 -6.29 0.94 9.21
N LEU A 50 -7.53 0.43 9.13
CA LEU A 50 -8.67 1.19 8.58
C LEU A 50 -8.99 2.43 9.44
N LYS A 51 -8.94 2.29 10.77
CA LYS A 51 -9.11 3.40 11.73
C LYS A 51 -7.98 4.39 11.68
N TYR A 52 -6.78 3.91 11.38
CA TYR A 52 -5.64 4.78 11.16
C TYR A 52 -5.85 5.52 9.86
N LYS A 53 -6.40 6.73 9.98
CA LYS A 53 -6.47 7.65 8.86
C LYS A 53 -5.04 7.84 8.36
N PHE A 54 -4.69 7.23 7.24
CA PHE A 54 -3.46 7.52 6.47
C PHE A 54 -3.34 9.02 6.06
N HIS A 55 -4.28 9.86 6.50
CA HIS A 55 -4.41 11.31 6.37
C HIS A 55 -3.23 12.18 6.79
N GLN A 56 -2.08 11.63 7.21
CA GLN A 56 -0.90 12.47 7.44
C GLN A 56 0.02 12.59 6.22
N SER A 57 -0.15 11.75 5.19
CA SER A 57 0.30 12.05 3.84
C SER A 57 -0.90 12.06 2.90
N ASN A 58 -1.11 13.16 2.18
CA ASN A 58 -2.25 13.33 1.25
C ASN A 58 -2.23 12.36 0.05
N SER A 59 -1.24 11.47 -0.05
CA SER A 59 -0.99 10.62 -1.22
C SER A 59 -1.47 9.17 -1.08
N ILE A 60 -1.91 8.69 0.10
CA ILE A 60 -2.34 7.29 0.27
C ILE A 60 -3.74 7.21 0.88
N ARG A 61 -4.63 6.46 0.22
CA ARG A 61 -6.00 6.22 0.69
C ARG A 61 -6.36 4.74 0.55
N VAL A 62 -6.83 4.13 1.64
CA VAL A 62 -7.48 2.81 1.56
C VAL A 62 -8.87 3.01 0.95
N SER A 63 -9.07 2.53 -0.28
CA SER A 63 -10.32 2.72 -1.04
C SER A 63 -11.33 1.62 -0.77
N CYS A 64 -10.86 0.40 -0.52
CA CYS A 64 -11.67 -0.75 -0.19
C CYS A 64 -10.92 -1.78 0.66
N ALA A 65 -11.67 -2.70 1.24
CA ALA A 65 -11.12 -3.86 1.94
C ALA A 65 -11.79 -5.15 1.46
N PHE A 66 -11.14 -6.29 1.73
CA PHE A 66 -11.64 -7.62 1.40
C PHE A 66 -11.53 -8.55 2.59
N ASP A 67 -12.54 -9.39 2.81
CA ASP A 67 -12.51 -10.43 3.84
C ASP A 67 -13.35 -11.66 3.43
N VAL A 68 -13.18 -12.76 4.15
CA VAL A 68 -13.99 -13.99 4.03
C VAL A 68 -15.08 -14.07 5.09
N ASN A 69 -15.02 -13.25 6.14
CA ASN A 69 -15.98 -13.25 7.22
C ASN A 69 -17.30 -12.61 6.77
N GLU A 70 -18.34 -13.44 6.60
CA GLU A 70 -19.69 -13.04 6.20
C GLU A 70 -20.32 -11.98 7.12
N ASP A 71 -19.89 -11.90 8.39
CA ASP A 71 -20.39 -10.88 9.32
C ASP A 71 -19.94 -9.46 8.96
N ILE A 72 -18.89 -9.29 8.16
CA ILE A 72 -18.35 -7.97 7.80
C ILE A 72 -18.39 -7.71 6.29
N VAL A 73 -18.41 -8.74 5.47
CA VAL A 73 -18.56 -8.62 4.02
C VAL A 73 -19.87 -7.89 3.69
N GLY A 74 -19.81 -6.98 2.72
CA GLY A 74 -20.93 -6.12 2.32
C GLY A 74 -21.19 -4.93 3.25
N ARG A 75 -20.45 -4.80 4.36
CA ARG A 75 -20.55 -3.65 5.27
C ARG A 75 -19.52 -2.58 4.95
N ILE A 76 -19.72 -1.41 5.54
CA ILE A 76 -18.75 -0.31 5.54
C ILE A 76 -18.09 -0.26 6.92
N VAL A 77 -16.77 -0.41 6.98
CA VAL A 77 -15.97 -0.34 8.21
C VAL A 77 -15.14 0.92 8.16
N ASP A 78 -15.33 1.83 9.12
CA ASP A 78 -14.61 3.12 9.19
C ASP A 78 -14.67 3.94 7.88
N GLY A 79 -15.79 3.85 7.16
CA GLY A 79 -16.00 4.55 5.89
C GLY A 79 -15.46 3.83 4.65
N ILE A 80 -14.94 2.61 4.81
CA ILE A 80 -14.33 1.81 3.74
C ILE A 80 -15.22 0.58 3.46
N PRO A 81 -15.66 0.36 2.20
CA PRO A 81 -16.46 -0.80 1.85
C PRO A 81 -15.64 -2.09 1.94
N VAL A 82 -16.24 -3.14 2.51
CA VAL A 82 -15.66 -4.48 2.61
C VAL A 82 -16.34 -5.40 1.60
N TYR A 83 -15.57 -5.90 0.64
CA TYR A 83 -16.02 -6.81 -0.42
C TYR A 83 -15.68 -8.27 -0.06
N PRO A 84 -16.40 -9.26 -0.63
CA PRO A 84 -15.99 -10.65 -0.54
C PRO A 84 -14.67 -10.87 -1.29
N MET A 85 -13.86 -11.84 -0.82
CA MET A 85 -12.60 -12.20 -1.47
C MET A 85 -12.76 -12.67 -2.94
N GLU A 86 -13.94 -13.17 -3.31
CA GLU A 86 -14.25 -13.61 -4.67
C GLU A 86 -14.24 -12.44 -5.69
N ASP A 87 -14.68 -11.26 -5.25
CA ASP A 87 -14.74 -10.05 -6.08
C ASP A 87 -13.38 -9.32 -6.15
N MET A 88 -12.35 -9.82 -5.45
CA MET A 88 -11.09 -9.10 -5.27
C MET A 88 -10.41 -8.70 -6.58
N MET A 89 -10.33 -9.62 -7.54
CA MET A 89 -9.66 -9.31 -8.82
C MET A 89 -10.45 -8.29 -9.65
N GLU A 90 -11.78 -8.35 -9.62
CA GLU A 90 -12.63 -7.40 -10.33
C GLU A 90 -12.50 -6.01 -9.71
N GLN A 91 -12.66 -5.92 -8.39
CA GLN A 91 -12.61 -4.65 -7.67
C GLN A 91 -11.25 -3.97 -7.76
N ILE A 92 -10.15 -4.73 -7.72
CA ILE A 92 -8.80 -4.16 -7.93
C ILE A 92 -8.68 -3.49 -9.29
N ARG A 93 -9.18 -4.11 -10.35
CA ARG A 93 -9.12 -3.56 -11.71
C ARG A 93 -10.04 -2.36 -11.86
N VAL A 94 -11.29 -2.46 -11.42
CA VAL A 94 -12.30 -1.40 -11.54
C VAL A 94 -11.92 -0.16 -10.74
N GLN A 95 -11.35 -0.33 -9.55
CA GLN A 95 -10.93 0.78 -8.69
C GLN A 95 -9.48 1.24 -8.95
N GLN A 96 -8.81 0.65 -9.95
CA GLN A 96 -7.43 0.96 -10.34
C GLN A 96 -6.47 0.92 -9.14
N ILE A 97 -6.54 -0.15 -8.37
CA ILE A 97 -5.74 -0.33 -7.16
C ILE A 97 -4.35 -0.84 -7.57
N GLU A 98 -3.33 -0.05 -7.28
CA GLU A 98 -1.95 -0.42 -7.59
C GLU A 98 -1.20 -1.00 -6.39
N VAL A 99 -1.69 -0.77 -5.16
CA VAL A 99 -1.04 -1.21 -3.93
C VAL A 99 -2.02 -1.97 -3.03
N ALA A 100 -1.55 -3.05 -2.42
CA ALA A 100 -2.33 -3.84 -1.47
C ALA A 100 -1.63 -4.01 -0.11
N ILE A 101 -2.39 -4.01 0.98
CA ILE A 101 -1.93 -4.31 2.33
C ILE A 101 -2.43 -5.69 2.72
N LEU A 102 -1.54 -6.58 3.14
CA LEU A 102 -1.89 -7.95 3.57
C LEU A 102 -1.89 -8.07 5.10
N THR A 103 -3.07 -8.33 5.68
CA THR A 103 -3.28 -8.55 7.12
C THR A 103 -3.99 -9.87 7.41
N ILE A 104 -3.79 -10.87 6.54
CA ILE A 104 -4.37 -12.22 6.63
C ILE A 104 -3.41 -13.26 7.27
N PRO A 105 -3.91 -14.45 7.65
CA PRO A 105 -3.04 -15.54 8.09
C PRO A 105 -1.99 -15.93 7.05
N ALA A 106 -0.75 -16.17 7.51
CA ALA A 106 0.41 -16.49 6.68
C ALA A 106 0.16 -17.62 5.65
N ARG A 107 -0.64 -18.64 6.01
CA ARG A 107 -0.97 -19.79 5.14
C ARG A 107 -1.76 -19.41 3.88
N LYS A 108 -2.45 -18.26 3.89
CA LYS A 108 -3.27 -17.78 2.77
C LYS A 108 -2.58 -16.69 1.96
N ALA A 109 -1.51 -16.10 2.50
CA ALA A 109 -0.88 -14.92 1.94
C ALA A 109 -0.32 -15.13 0.53
N GLN A 110 0.35 -16.27 0.25
CA GLN A 110 0.93 -16.52 -1.07
C GLN A 110 -0.12 -16.66 -2.18
N GLU A 111 -1.23 -17.34 -1.90
CA GLU A 111 -2.33 -17.48 -2.86
C GLU A 111 -2.91 -16.11 -3.23
N VAL A 112 -3.07 -15.24 -2.23
CA VAL A 112 -3.57 -13.88 -2.43
C VAL A 112 -2.56 -13.05 -3.23
N VAL A 113 -1.26 -13.09 -2.90
CA VAL A 113 -0.21 -12.38 -3.66
C VAL A 113 -0.28 -12.71 -5.15
N ASN A 114 -0.42 -13.98 -5.50
CA ASN A 114 -0.49 -14.40 -6.89
C ASN A 114 -1.70 -13.77 -7.61
N LYS A 115 -2.87 -13.76 -6.95
CA LYS A 115 -4.09 -13.12 -7.50
C LYS A 115 -3.96 -11.60 -7.60
N LEU A 116 -3.32 -10.96 -6.63
CA LEU A 116 -3.05 -9.52 -6.65
C LEU A 116 -2.13 -9.16 -7.83
N ALA A 117 -1.07 -9.93 -8.02
CA ALA A 117 -0.16 -9.76 -9.16
C ALA A 117 -0.90 -9.92 -10.50
N GLU A 118 -1.73 -10.96 -10.65
CA GLU A 118 -2.56 -11.17 -11.85
C GLU A 118 -3.61 -10.05 -12.07
N ALA A 119 -4.08 -9.44 -10.98
CA ALA A 119 -4.99 -8.31 -11.04
C ALA A 119 -4.30 -6.98 -11.41
N GLY A 120 -2.97 -6.93 -11.44
CA GLY A 120 -2.19 -5.76 -11.82
C GLY A 120 -1.69 -4.91 -10.64
N VAL A 121 -1.73 -5.43 -9.42
CA VAL A 121 -1.11 -4.79 -8.26
C VAL A 121 0.41 -4.74 -8.45
N LYS A 122 1.00 -3.58 -8.23
CA LYS A 122 2.43 -3.27 -8.42
C LYS A 122 3.21 -3.14 -7.11
N GLY A 123 2.51 -3.21 -5.98
CA GLY A 123 3.14 -3.08 -4.67
C GLY A 123 2.35 -3.78 -3.58
N ILE A 124 3.04 -4.50 -2.71
CA ILE A 124 2.43 -5.23 -1.61
C ILE A 124 3.11 -4.89 -0.29
N LEU A 125 2.33 -4.34 0.64
CA LEU A 125 2.74 -4.14 2.03
C LEU A 125 2.33 -5.35 2.88
N ASN A 126 3.29 -6.23 3.16
CA ASN A 126 3.05 -7.49 3.85
C ASN A 126 3.21 -7.37 5.37
N PHE A 127 2.11 -7.48 6.13
CA PHE A 127 2.11 -7.59 7.59
C PHE A 127 1.94 -9.03 8.09
N THR A 128 1.96 -10.00 7.19
CA THR A 128 1.91 -11.41 7.56
C THR A 128 3.31 -11.91 7.94
N ALA A 129 3.39 -12.98 8.74
CA ALA A 129 4.67 -13.63 9.05
C ALA A 129 5.23 -14.47 7.90
N ALA A 130 4.56 -14.55 6.75
CA ALA A 130 5.00 -15.34 5.61
C ALA A 130 6.10 -14.61 4.82
N ARG A 131 7.10 -15.37 4.37
CA ARG A 131 7.97 -14.95 3.28
C ARG A 131 7.25 -15.23 1.96
N LEU A 132 6.99 -14.18 1.19
CA LEU A 132 6.20 -14.24 -0.02
C LEU A 132 7.10 -14.13 -1.25
N VAL A 133 6.70 -14.78 -2.32
CA VAL A 133 7.33 -14.67 -3.64
C VAL A 133 6.36 -13.94 -4.55
N ALA A 134 6.78 -12.80 -5.10
CA ALA A 134 6.04 -12.07 -6.10
C ALA A 134 6.87 -11.97 -7.39
N PRO A 135 6.23 -11.78 -8.56
CA PRO A 135 6.93 -11.48 -9.80
C PRO A 135 7.77 -10.18 -9.69
N PRO A 136 8.82 -9.99 -10.52
CA PRO A 136 9.65 -8.78 -10.48
C PRO A 136 8.90 -7.45 -10.68
N GLU A 137 7.72 -7.50 -11.30
CA GLU A 137 6.85 -6.35 -11.57
C GLU A 137 5.96 -5.91 -10.39
N VAL A 138 6.04 -6.59 -9.23
CA VAL A 138 5.22 -6.36 -8.01
C VAL A 138 6.08 -6.04 -6.79
#